data_AF-A0A7J9LJ19-F1
#
_entry.id   AF-A0A7J9LJ19-F1
#
_cell.length_a   1.000
_cell.length_b   1.000
_cell.length_c   1.000
_cell.angle_alpha   90.00
_cell.angle_beta   90.00
_cell.angle_gamma   90.00
#
_symmetry.space_group_name_H-M   'P 1'
#
loop_
_entity.id
_entity.type
_entity.pdbx_description
1 polymer ?
#
loop_
_entity_poly.entity_id
_entity_poly.type
_entity_poly.pdbx_seq_one_letter_code
_entity_poly.pdbx_strand_id
1 'polypeptide(L)'
;MKFPKLWILFLLLLVTIQSKLALGAKAQYSSKQAYVTLLYGDEFLLGVRVLGKSIRDTGSTKDMVVLVSDGVSDYAKKLLEADGWIVENISLLVNPNQVRPKWFWGVYTKLKIFNMTNYKKVVYLDAGTIVVKSIEDLLNVKFCANLKHSERLNSGVMVVEPSEAVFNDMMSKVNTLPSYTGGDQGFLNSYYSDFPNAHVFDPNIPQEVSKV
;
A
#
# COMPACT_ATOMS: atom_id res chain seq x y z
N MET A 1 51.96 -28.17 19.91
CA MET A 1 50.96 -27.11 20.24
C MET A 1 49.61 -27.51 19.65
N LYS A 2 48.68 -28.00 20.47
CA LYS A 2 47.33 -28.42 20.03
C LYS A 2 46.38 -27.25 20.25
N PHE A 3 45.97 -26.57 19.18
CA PHE A 3 44.93 -25.54 19.24
C PHE A 3 43.59 -26.20 19.64
N PRO A 4 42.82 -25.65 20.59
CA PRO A 4 41.68 -26.34 21.15
C PRO A 4 40.50 -26.26 20.16
N LYS A 5 39.97 -27.43 19.79
CA LYS A 5 38.75 -27.61 18.98
C LYS A 5 37.55 -26.77 19.47
N LEU A 6 37.59 -26.35 20.73
CA LEU A 6 36.59 -25.51 21.37
C LEU A 6 36.49 -24.09 20.77
N TRP A 7 37.60 -23.51 20.31
CA TRP A 7 37.59 -22.17 19.69
C TRP A 7 36.96 -22.18 18.30
N ILE A 8 37.16 -23.26 17.54
CA ILE A 8 36.53 -23.46 16.23
C ILE A 8 35.02 -23.66 16.40
N LEU A 9 34.59 -24.41 17.43
CA LEU A 9 33.16 -24.54 17.74
C LEU A 9 32.52 -23.20 18.13
N PHE A 10 33.24 -22.35 18.88
CA PHE A 10 32.74 -21.04 19.30
C PHE A 10 32.64 -20.06 18.12
N LEU A 11 33.63 -20.08 17.21
CA LEU A 11 33.59 -19.32 15.96
C LEU A 11 32.47 -19.79 15.02
N LEU A 12 32.25 -21.11 14.90
CA LEU A 12 31.12 -21.66 14.14
C LEU A 12 29.77 -21.28 14.77
N LEU A 13 29.68 -21.24 16.11
CA LEU A 13 28.49 -20.78 16.82
C LEU A 13 28.24 -19.28 16.57
N LEU A 14 29.27 -18.44 16.64
CA LEU A 14 29.18 -17.01 16.34
C LEU A 14 28.77 -16.75 14.88
N VAL A 15 29.36 -17.49 13.93
CA VAL A 15 29.01 -17.39 12.50
C VAL A 15 27.58 -17.87 12.25
N THR A 16 27.10 -18.90 12.95
CA THR A 16 25.70 -19.37 12.83
C THR A 16 24.69 -18.41 13.49
N ILE A 17 25.05 -17.71 14.56
CA ILE A 17 24.21 -16.66 15.17
C ILE A 17 24.18 -15.42 14.26
N GLN A 18 25.31 -14.97 13.72
CA GLN A 18 25.36 -13.86 12.77
C GLN A 18 24.62 -14.15 11.46
N SER A 19 24.73 -15.37 10.93
CA SER A 19 24.00 -15.74 9.70
C SER A 19 22.49 -15.85 9.91
N LYS A 20 22.01 -16.24 11.10
CA LYS A 20 20.58 -16.16 11.45
C LYS A 20 20.07 -14.72 11.60
N LEU A 21 20.91 -13.79 12.05
CA LEU A 21 20.57 -12.36 12.11
C LEU A 21 20.65 -11.66 10.74
N ALA A 22 21.44 -12.20 9.80
CA ALA A 22 21.59 -11.68 8.43
C ALA A 22 20.59 -12.27 7.42
N LEU A 23 19.81 -13.29 7.79
CA LEU A 23 18.65 -13.74 7.05
C LEU A 23 17.51 -12.78 7.36
N GLY A 24 17.36 -11.78 6.49
CA GLY A 24 16.48 -10.61 6.63
C GLY A 24 15.21 -10.88 7.44
N ALA A 25 15.05 -10.11 8.51
CA ALA A 25 13.78 -10.00 9.22
C ALA A 25 12.72 -9.63 8.19
N LYS A 26 11.93 -10.61 7.73
CA LYS A 26 10.70 -10.33 7.00
C LYS A 26 9.88 -9.44 7.92
N ALA A 27 9.34 -8.34 7.37
CA ALA A 27 8.40 -7.51 8.10
C ALA A 27 7.36 -8.41 8.76
N GLN A 28 7.29 -8.36 10.09
CA GLN A 28 6.35 -9.19 10.82
C GLN A 28 4.97 -8.55 10.71
N TYR A 29 4.20 -8.98 9.72
CA TYR A 29 2.80 -8.58 9.56
C TYR A 29 1.99 -9.10 10.75
N SER A 30 1.40 -8.18 11.51
CA SER A 30 0.63 -8.51 12.71
C SER A 30 -0.85 -8.73 12.39
N SER A 31 -1.31 -8.24 11.25
CA SER A 31 -2.71 -8.22 10.83
C SER A 31 -2.89 -8.80 9.42
N LYS A 32 -4.11 -9.28 9.11
CA LYS A 32 -4.52 -9.62 7.73
C LYS A 32 -5.10 -8.42 6.98
N GLN A 33 -5.10 -7.26 7.60
CA GLN A 33 -5.67 -6.02 7.12
C GLN A 33 -4.66 -4.89 7.35
N ALA A 34 -4.50 -4.00 6.36
CA ALA A 34 -3.56 -2.89 6.46
C ALA A 34 -4.12 -1.57 5.93
N TYR A 35 -3.65 -0.48 6.53
CA TYR A 35 -3.64 0.83 5.90
C TYR A 35 -2.39 0.95 5.05
N VAL A 36 -2.55 1.33 3.78
CA VAL A 36 -1.45 1.36 2.82
C VAL A 36 -1.33 2.75 2.23
N THR A 37 -0.11 3.24 2.11
CA THR A 37 0.20 4.47 1.37
C THR A 37 1.44 4.27 0.50
N LEU A 38 1.71 5.22 -0.39
CA LEU A 38 2.80 5.16 -1.37
C LEU A 38 3.63 6.44 -1.31
N LEU A 39 4.95 6.28 -1.22
CA LEU A 39 5.91 7.36 -1.18
C LEU A 39 6.95 7.18 -2.31
N TYR A 40 7.00 8.13 -3.23
CA TYR A 40 7.91 8.08 -4.37
C TYR A 40 9.28 8.69 -4.05
N GLY A 41 9.30 9.75 -3.26
CA GLY A 41 10.49 10.47 -2.82
C GLY A 41 10.21 11.20 -1.53
N ASP A 42 11.23 11.88 -1.00
CA ASP A 42 11.16 12.48 0.33
C ASP A 42 10.21 13.70 0.41
N GLU A 43 9.73 14.21 -0.72
CA GLU A 43 8.91 15.45 -0.78
C GLU A 43 7.59 15.33 0.00
N PHE A 44 7.01 14.12 0.04
CA PHE A 44 5.77 13.84 0.76
C PHE A 44 5.99 13.09 2.08
N LEU A 45 7.23 12.97 2.55
CA LEU A 45 7.55 12.27 3.79
C LEU A 45 6.73 12.81 4.96
N LEU A 46 6.68 14.13 5.15
CA LEU A 46 5.92 14.74 6.23
C LEU A 46 4.43 14.37 6.18
N GLY A 47 3.83 14.33 4.99
CA GLY A 47 2.44 13.92 4.79
C GLY A 47 2.20 12.48 5.25
N VAL A 48 3.07 11.55 4.86
CA VAL A 48 3.00 10.15 5.30
C VAL A 48 3.19 10.01 6.81
N ARG A 49 4.11 10.77 7.42
CA ARG A 49 4.30 10.77 8.88
C ARG A 49 3.03 11.25 9.61
N VAL A 50 2.41 12.33 9.12
CA VAL A 50 1.15 12.87 9.67
C VAL A 50 0.01 11.87 9.50
N LEU A 51 -0.12 11.24 8.31
CA LEU A 51 -1.10 10.20 8.05
C LEU A 51 -0.96 9.04 9.05
N GLY A 52 0.26 8.52 9.23
CA GLY A 52 0.54 7.42 10.15
C GLY A 52 0.19 7.78 11.59
N LYS A 53 0.56 8.99 12.03
CA LYS A 53 0.14 9.49 13.35
C LYS A 53 -1.38 9.53 13.47
N SER A 54 -2.08 10.06 12.47
CA SER A 54 -3.53 10.21 12.51
C SER A 54 -4.27 8.85 12.60
N ILE A 55 -3.77 7.81 11.92
CA ILE A 55 -4.28 6.43 12.04
C ILE A 55 -4.06 5.89 13.47
N ARG A 56 -2.86 6.08 14.03
CA ARG A 56 -2.57 5.62 15.41
C ARG A 56 -3.43 6.34 16.45
N ASP A 57 -3.70 7.62 16.25
CA ASP A 57 -4.54 8.42 17.15
C ASP A 57 -6.00 7.90 17.18
N THR A 58 -6.45 7.09 16.21
CA THR A 58 -7.76 6.41 16.27
C THR A 58 -7.75 5.13 17.11
N GLY A 59 -6.60 4.68 17.60
CA GLY A 59 -6.45 3.42 18.34
C GLY A 59 -6.47 2.16 17.46
N SER A 60 -6.29 2.30 16.15
CA SER A 60 -6.25 1.16 15.22
C SER A 60 -5.11 0.20 15.55
N THR A 61 -5.38 -1.11 15.43
CA THR A 61 -4.39 -2.19 15.58
C THR A 61 -3.95 -2.81 14.24
N LYS A 62 -4.43 -2.27 13.12
CA LYS A 62 -4.11 -2.77 11.79
C LYS A 62 -2.69 -2.37 11.39
N ASP A 63 -2.09 -3.18 10.52
CA ASP A 63 -0.75 -2.89 10.00
C ASP A 63 -0.80 -1.55 9.21
N MET A 64 0.24 -0.73 9.36
CA MET A 64 0.44 0.45 8.53
C MET A 64 1.61 0.16 7.59
N VAL A 65 1.36 0.11 6.28
CA VAL A 65 2.38 -0.18 5.28
C VAL A 65 2.61 1.04 4.40
N VAL A 66 3.87 1.42 4.24
CA VAL A 66 4.28 2.40 3.25
C VAL A 66 5.08 1.71 2.17
N LEU A 67 4.54 1.73 0.96
CA LEU A 67 5.26 1.33 -0.24
C LEU A 67 6.21 2.46 -0.61
N VAL A 68 7.52 2.19 -0.72
CA VAL A 68 8.54 3.19 -1.02
C VAL A 68 9.26 2.88 -2.32
N SER A 69 9.43 3.88 -3.17
CA SER A 69 10.23 3.74 -4.39
C SER A 69 11.72 3.96 -4.11
N ASP A 70 12.57 3.68 -5.10
CA ASP A 70 14.02 3.92 -5.01
C ASP A 70 14.40 5.40 -4.81
N GLY A 71 13.46 6.32 -5.06
CA GLY A 71 13.64 7.76 -4.81
C GLY A 71 13.55 8.17 -3.33
N VAL A 72 13.13 7.27 -2.43
CA VAL A 72 13.02 7.56 -1.00
C VAL A 72 14.35 7.27 -0.29
N SER A 73 14.86 8.24 0.46
CA SER A 73 16.14 8.12 1.16
C SER A 73 16.08 7.11 2.32
N ASP A 74 17.22 6.51 2.66
CA ASP A 74 17.30 5.62 3.82
C ASP A 74 17.00 6.34 5.15
N TYR A 75 17.26 7.66 5.20
CA TYR A 75 16.86 8.49 6.33
C TYR A 75 15.34 8.56 6.46
N ALA A 76 14.63 8.81 5.35
CA ALA A 76 13.18 8.81 5.32
C ALA A 76 12.59 7.45 5.70
N LYS A 77 13.14 6.34 5.18
CA LYS A 77 12.72 4.97 5.54
C LYS A 77 12.85 4.71 7.04
N LYS A 78 14.00 5.04 7.65
CA LYS A 78 14.21 4.89 9.10
C LYS A 78 13.25 5.72 9.95
N LEU A 79 12.92 6.93 9.51
CA LEU A 79 11.91 7.76 10.19
C LEU A 79 10.52 7.12 10.12
N LEU A 80 10.15 6.55 8.98
CA LEU A 80 8.87 5.87 8.81
C LEU A 80 8.79 4.61 9.68
N GLU A 81 9.85 3.80 9.73
CA GLU A 81 9.96 2.65 10.63
C GLU A 81 9.81 3.08 12.11
N ALA A 82 10.47 4.16 12.51
CA ALA A 82 10.36 4.71 13.86
C ALA A 82 8.95 5.24 14.18
N ASP A 83 8.21 5.72 13.17
CA ASP A 83 6.80 6.08 13.30
C ASP A 83 5.88 4.85 13.28
N GLY A 84 6.38 3.62 13.20
CA GLY A 84 5.60 2.39 13.20
C GLY A 84 5.04 1.99 11.84
N TRP A 85 5.55 2.54 10.75
CA TRP A 85 5.27 2.02 9.41
C TRP A 85 6.08 0.77 9.13
N ILE A 86 5.45 -0.22 8.50
CA ILE A 86 6.13 -1.28 7.78
C ILE A 86 6.55 -0.71 6.44
N VAL A 87 7.86 -0.57 6.22
CA VAL A 87 8.43 -0.03 4.98
C VAL A 87 8.67 -1.16 3.98
N GLU A 88 8.03 -1.08 2.82
CA GLU A 88 8.19 -2.05 1.73
C GLU A 88 8.71 -1.38 0.47
N ASN A 89 9.89 -1.78 0.01
CA ASN A 89 10.41 -1.29 -1.26
C ASN A 89 9.58 -1.82 -2.43
N ILE A 90 9.27 -0.95 -3.38
CA ILE A 90 8.50 -1.29 -4.57
C ILE A 90 9.13 -0.71 -5.84
N SER A 91 9.17 -1.50 -6.90
CA SER A 91 9.58 -0.98 -8.21
C SER A 91 8.48 -0.09 -8.81
N LEU A 92 8.88 0.95 -9.55
CA LEU A 92 7.91 1.80 -10.23
C LEU A 92 7.22 1.05 -11.37
N LEU A 93 5.92 1.30 -11.54
CA LEU A 93 5.18 0.92 -12.74
C LEU A 93 5.12 2.12 -13.69
N VAL A 94 5.60 1.90 -14.91
CA VAL A 94 5.62 2.90 -15.98
C VAL A 94 4.19 3.31 -16.33
N ASN A 95 3.91 4.60 -16.31
CA ASN A 95 2.69 5.16 -16.89
C ASN A 95 2.82 5.16 -18.42
N PRO A 96 1.98 4.41 -19.16
CA PRO A 96 2.04 4.36 -20.61
C PRO A 96 1.46 5.61 -21.28
N ASN A 97 0.68 6.40 -20.56
CA ASN A 97 0.20 7.68 -21.06
C ASN A 97 1.36 8.67 -21.01
N GLN A 98 1.78 9.20 -22.17
CA GLN A 98 2.82 10.22 -22.29
C GLN A 98 2.33 11.59 -21.79
N VAL A 99 1.92 11.65 -20.54
CA VAL A 99 1.30 12.81 -19.92
C VAL A 99 2.38 13.62 -19.22
N ARG A 100 2.49 14.89 -19.59
CA ARG A 100 3.23 15.87 -18.79
C ARG A 100 2.40 16.16 -17.55
N PRO A 101 3.01 16.16 -16.37
CA PRO A 101 4.43 16.42 -16.08
C PRO A 101 5.31 15.19 -15.77
N LYS A 102 6.65 15.32 -15.76
CA LYS A 102 7.60 14.20 -15.57
C LYS A 102 7.41 13.42 -14.26
N TRP A 103 6.97 14.07 -13.19
CA TRP A 103 6.66 13.41 -11.91
C TRP A 103 5.46 12.45 -12.00
N PHE A 104 4.70 12.51 -13.09
CA PHE A 104 3.53 11.68 -13.33
C PHE A 104 3.86 10.29 -13.90
N TRP A 105 5.15 10.03 -14.18
CA TRP A 105 5.62 8.79 -14.81
C TRP A 105 5.41 7.53 -13.95
N GLY A 106 5.52 7.66 -12.63
CA GLY A 106 5.38 6.55 -11.70
C GLY A 106 3.96 6.33 -11.18
N VAL A 107 2.98 7.14 -11.59
CA VAL A 107 1.64 7.21 -10.96
C VAL A 107 0.88 5.88 -10.99
N TYR A 108 1.11 5.07 -12.03
CA TYR A 108 0.51 3.73 -12.15
C TYR A 108 1.02 2.75 -11.08
N THR A 109 2.12 3.06 -10.38
CA THR A 109 2.65 2.23 -9.28
C THR A 109 1.60 1.97 -8.20
N LYS A 110 0.64 2.89 -8.02
CA LYS A 110 -0.50 2.70 -7.13
C LYS A 110 -1.29 1.42 -7.42
N LEU A 111 -1.36 0.96 -8.67
CA LEU A 111 -2.06 -0.28 -9.04
C LEU A 111 -1.46 -1.53 -8.37
N LYS A 112 -0.23 -1.46 -7.87
CA LYS A 112 0.40 -2.60 -7.18
C LYS A 112 -0.24 -2.94 -5.83
N ILE A 113 -1.06 -2.05 -5.26
CA ILE A 113 -1.86 -2.38 -4.06
C ILE A 113 -2.81 -3.56 -4.30
N PHE A 114 -3.27 -3.76 -5.54
CA PHE A 114 -4.11 -4.89 -5.92
C PHE A 114 -3.36 -6.22 -5.88
N ASN A 115 -2.02 -6.21 -5.81
CA ASN A 115 -1.18 -7.40 -5.73
C ASN A 115 -0.63 -7.68 -4.31
N MET A 116 -1.04 -6.94 -3.29
CA MET A 116 -0.59 -7.13 -1.91
C MET A 116 -1.27 -8.34 -1.24
N THR A 117 -1.16 -9.53 -1.84
CA THR A 117 -1.88 -10.75 -1.45
C THR A 117 -1.49 -11.36 -0.11
N ASN A 118 -0.45 -10.82 0.55
CA ASN A 118 -0.17 -11.10 1.96
C ASN A 118 -1.29 -10.58 2.89
N TYR A 119 -2.07 -9.60 2.42
CA TYR A 119 -3.24 -9.05 3.11
C TYR A 119 -4.54 -9.52 2.47
N LYS A 120 -5.55 -9.74 3.31
CA LYS A 120 -6.93 -9.97 2.88
C LYS A 120 -7.63 -8.68 2.48
N LYS A 121 -7.25 -7.55 3.09
CA LYS A 121 -7.82 -6.24 2.79
C LYS A 121 -6.82 -5.12 2.98
N VAL A 122 -6.89 -4.15 2.09
CA VAL A 122 -6.07 -2.95 2.09
C VAL A 122 -6.99 -1.73 2.04
N VAL A 123 -6.82 -0.80 2.96
CA VAL A 123 -7.36 0.56 2.84
C VAL A 123 -6.23 1.44 2.37
N TYR A 124 -6.23 1.78 1.08
CA TYR A 124 -5.27 2.69 0.50
C TYR A 124 -5.65 4.14 0.78
N LEU A 125 -4.67 4.92 1.23
CA LEU A 125 -4.78 6.32 1.58
C LEU A 125 -3.63 7.07 0.91
N ASP A 126 -3.94 8.05 0.05
CA ASP A 126 -2.91 8.92 -0.54
C ASP A 126 -2.16 9.68 0.57
N ALA A 127 -0.87 9.96 0.36
CA ALA A 127 -0.01 10.62 1.33
C ALA A 127 -0.48 12.04 1.76
N GLY A 128 -1.41 12.64 1.01
CA GLY A 128 -2.05 13.92 1.33
C GLY A 128 -3.36 13.79 2.12
N THR A 129 -3.69 12.62 2.65
CA THR A 129 -4.90 12.38 3.46
C THR A 129 -4.61 12.44 4.96
N ILE A 130 -5.66 12.63 5.77
CA ILE A 130 -5.59 12.59 7.23
C ILE A 130 -6.81 11.85 7.77
N VAL A 131 -6.60 10.97 8.75
CA VAL A 131 -7.66 10.20 9.40
C VAL A 131 -8.09 10.93 10.67
N VAL A 132 -9.30 11.47 10.70
CA VAL A 132 -9.81 12.28 11.83
C VAL A 132 -10.63 11.50 12.85
N LYS A 133 -11.12 10.31 12.45
CA LYS A 133 -11.87 9.34 13.27
C LYS A 133 -11.56 7.94 12.78
N SER A 134 -11.87 6.92 13.59
CA SER A 134 -11.75 5.53 13.16
C SER A 134 -12.53 5.29 11.87
N ILE A 135 -11.89 4.60 10.92
CA ILE A 135 -12.45 4.18 9.63
C ILE A 135 -12.43 2.66 9.48
N GLU A 136 -12.37 1.92 10.59
CA GLU A 136 -12.28 0.46 10.56
C GLU A 136 -13.51 -0.21 9.91
N ASP A 137 -14.66 0.46 9.84
CA ASP A 137 -15.84 -0.07 9.14
C ASP A 137 -15.56 -0.31 7.64
N LEU A 138 -14.63 0.46 7.05
CA LEU A 138 -14.17 0.24 5.67
C LEU A 138 -13.44 -1.09 5.49
N LEU A 139 -12.95 -1.71 6.56
CA LEU A 139 -12.30 -3.03 6.50
C LEU A 139 -13.31 -4.19 6.37
N ASN A 140 -14.61 -3.90 6.38
CA ASN A 140 -15.66 -4.90 6.24
C ASN A 140 -16.32 -4.88 4.85
N VAL A 141 -16.00 -3.91 4.00
CA VAL A 141 -16.60 -3.78 2.66
C VAL A 141 -15.72 -4.41 1.56
N LYS A 142 -16.32 -4.71 0.40
CA LYS A 142 -15.57 -5.13 -0.80
C LYS A 142 -14.82 -3.94 -1.42
N PHE A 143 -14.54 -3.97 -2.72
CA PHE A 143 -14.03 -2.80 -3.42
C PHE A 143 -14.94 -1.59 -3.16
N CYS A 144 -14.36 -0.52 -2.61
CA CYS A 144 -15.05 0.72 -2.27
C CYS A 144 -14.09 1.87 -2.51
N ALA A 145 -14.58 3.01 -2.98
CA ALA A 145 -13.76 4.20 -3.19
C ALA A 145 -14.58 5.46 -2.91
N ASN A 146 -13.91 6.60 -2.77
CA ASN A 146 -14.61 7.87 -2.59
C ASN A 146 -15.27 8.31 -3.90
N LEU A 147 -16.54 8.72 -3.86
CA LEU A 147 -17.27 9.24 -5.02
C LEU A 147 -16.99 10.74 -5.17
N LYS A 148 -16.40 11.14 -6.31
CA LYS A 148 -16.16 12.53 -6.69
C LYS A 148 -17.19 12.99 -7.71
N HIS A 149 -17.91 14.08 -7.41
CA HIS A 149 -18.88 14.71 -8.31
C HIS A 149 -19.85 13.70 -8.96
N SER A 150 -20.44 12.82 -8.13
CA SER A 150 -21.54 11.90 -8.46
C SER A 150 -21.30 10.82 -9.52
N GLU A 151 -20.22 10.86 -10.31
CA GLU A 151 -20.05 9.95 -11.46
C GLU A 151 -18.65 9.33 -11.56
N ARG A 152 -17.71 9.66 -10.68
CA ARG A 152 -16.33 9.19 -10.80
C ARG A 152 -15.74 8.82 -9.46
N LEU A 153 -14.96 7.73 -9.44
CA LEU A 153 -14.16 7.42 -8.26
C LEU A 153 -12.99 8.41 -8.12
N ASN A 154 -12.67 8.73 -6.87
CA ASN A 154 -11.43 9.33 -6.45
C ASN A 154 -10.52 8.23 -5.90
N SER A 155 -9.32 8.09 -6.47
CA SER A 155 -8.38 7.02 -6.12
C SER A 155 -7.47 7.36 -4.93
N GLY A 156 -7.80 8.42 -4.18
CA GLY A 156 -7.06 8.84 -2.99
C GLY A 156 -7.47 8.13 -1.71
N VAL A 157 -8.67 7.54 -1.69
CA VAL A 157 -9.13 6.65 -0.61
C VAL A 157 -9.85 5.47 -1.26
N MET A 158 -9.31 4.26 -1.08
CA MET A 158 -9.86 3.04 -1.67
C MET A 158 -9.74 1.86 -0.71
N VAL A 159 -10.76 1.00 -0.71
CA VAL A 159 -10.74 -0.33 -0.10
C VAL A 159 -10.52 -1.33 -1.21
N VAL A 160 -9.54 -2.21 -1.04
CA VAL A 160 -9.14 -3.22 -2.02
C VAL A 160 -9.05 -4.56 -1.32
N GLU A 161 -9.58 -5.60 -1.98
CA GLU A 161 -9.28 -7.00 -1.68
C GLU A 161 -8.20 -7.44 -2.67
N PRO A 162 -6.92 -7.50 -2.25
CA PRO A 162 -5.83 -7.81 -3.18
C PRO A 162 -6.03 -9.18 -3.84
N SER A 163 -5.81 -9.23 -5.15
CA SER A 163 -5.99 -10.41 -5.98
C SER A 163 -5.03 -10.37 -7.16
N GLU A 164 -4.16 -11.38 -7.26
CA GLU A 164 -3.25 -11.55 -8.41
C GLU A 164 -4.02 -11.58 -9.72
N ALA A 165 -5.21 -12.20 -9.75
CA ALA A 165 -6.03 -12.27 -10.96
C ALA A 165 -6.48 -10.87 -11.41
N VAL A 166 -6.98 -10.05 -10.48
CA VAL A 166 -7.40 -8.66 -10.77
C VAL A 166 -6.20 -7.82 -11.18
N PHE A 167 -5.08 -7.94 -10.46
CA PHE A 167 -3.87 -7.21 -10.79
C PHE A 167 -3.33 -7.57 -12.18
N ASN A 168 -3.22 -8.86 -12.51
CA ASN A 168 -2.76 -9.32 -13.82
C ASN A 168 -3.70 -8.87 -14.94
N ASP A 169 -5.01 -8.88 -14.70
CA ASP A 169 -5.98 -8.34 -15.64
C ASP A 169 -5.80 -6.83 -15.85
N MET A 170 -5.59 -6.05 -14.78
CA MET A 170 -5.21 -4.63 -14.88
C MET A 170 -3.93 -4.45 -15.70
N MET A 171 -2.88 -5.24 -15.44
CA MET A 171 -1.60 -5.17 -16.17
C MET A 171 -1.76 -5.48 -17.66
N SER A 172 -2.69 -6.37 -18.04
CA SER A 172 -3.00 -6.62 -19.46
C SER A 172 -3.66 -5.42 -20.15
N LYS A 173 -4.29 -4.53 -19.37
CA LYS A 173 -5.09 -3.39 -19.84
C LYS A 173 -4.38 -2.05 -19.72
N VAL A 174 -3.27 -1.92 -18.98
CA VAL A 174 -2.61 -0.61 -18.75
C VAL A 174 -2.28 0.15 -20.03
N ASN A 175 -1.93 -0.55 -21.12
CA ASN A 175 -1.56 0.05 -22.41
C ASN A 175 -2.75 0.29 -23.35
N THR A 176 -3.91 -0.32 -23.09
CA THR A 176 -5.04 -0.36 -24.03
C THR A 176 -6.27 0.35 -23.49
N LEU A 177 -6.48 0.33 -22.18
CA LEU A 177 -7.62 0.97 -21.53
C LEU A 177 -7.33 2.48 -21.35
N PRO A 178 -8.24 3.36 -21.78
CA PRO A 178 -8.00 4.79 -21.71
C PRO A 178 -7.98 5.29 -20.27
N SER A 179 -7.16 6.30 -19.98
CA SER A 179 -7.20 7.05 -18.73
C SER A 179 -7.51 8.52 -19.03
N TYR A 180 -8.70 9.00 -18.65
CA TYR A 180 -9.10 10.38 -18.94
C TYR A 180 -8.25 11.43 -18.19
N THR A 181 -7.61 11.05 -17.09
CA THR A 181 -6.63 11.89 -16.37
C THR A 181 -5.20 11.62 -16.84
N GLY A 182 -4.99 10.59 -17.66
CA GLY A 182 -3.69 10.03 -17.97
C GLY A 182 -3.00 9.28 -16.82
N GLY A 183 -3.62 9.22 -15.64
CA GLY A 183 -3.05 8.63 -14.40
C GLY A 183 -3.84 7.44 -13.89
N ASP A 184 -3.55 7.03 -12.66
CA ASP A 184 -4.20 5.91 -11.96
C ASP A 184 -5.71 6.14 -11.81
N GLN A 185 -6.13 7.35 -11.43
CA GLN A 185 -7.55 7.64 -11.20
C GLN A 185 -8.37 7.44 -12.48
N GLY A 186 -7.89 7.95 -13.61
CA GLY A 186 -8.59 7.81 -14.89
C GLY A 186 -8.62 6.37 -15.37
N PHE A 187 -7.52 5.63 -15.17
CA PHE A 187 -7.47 4.20 -15.49
C PHE A 187 -8.45 3.41 -14.64
N LEU A 188 -8.48 3.64 -13.32
CA LEU A 188 -9.37 2.95 -12.40
C LEU A 188 -10.84 3.26 -12.68
N ASN A 189 -11.19 4.50 -13.08
CA ASN A 189 -12.54 4.83 -13.53
C ASN A 189 -12.93 4.08 -14.80
N SER A 190 -12.00 3.89 -15.75
CA SER A 190 -12.27 3.09 -16.96
C SER A 190 -12.36 1.60 -16.65
N TYR A 191 -11.57 1.11 -15.67
CA TYR A 191 -11.53 -0.30 -15.29
C TYR A 191 -12.78 -0.70 -14.50
N TYR A 192 -13.21 0.16 -13.58
CA TYR A 192 -14.46 0.04 -12.83
C TYR A 192 -15.52 0.99 -13.42
N SER A 193 -15.84 0.80 -14.70
CA SER A 193 -16.77 1.69 -15.43
C SER A 193 -18.18 1.72 -14.85
N ASP A 194 -18.59 0.68 -14.12
CA ASP A 194 -19.88 0.58 -13.45
C ASP A 194 -19.87 1.15 -12.02
N PHE A 195 -18.74 1.68 -11.54
CA PHE A 195 -18.64 2.29 -10.21
C PHE A 195 -19.71 3.35 -9.91
N PRO A 196 -20.18 4.19 -10.86
CA PRO A 196 -21.26 5.16 -10.59
C PRO A 196 -22.59 4.52 -10.17
N ASN A 197 -22.81 3.25 -10.52
CA ASN A 197 -24.01 2.50 -10.15
C ASN A 197 -23.82 1.69 -8.85
N ALA A 198 -22.63 1.74 -8.24
CA ALA A 198 -22.35 1.03 -7.00
C ALA A 198 -23.16 1.59 -5.82
N HIS A 199 -23.50 0.72 -4.87
CA HIS A 199 -24.17 1.12 -3.64
C HIS A 199 -23.32 2.08 -2.82
N VAL A 200 -23.94 3.14 -2.31
CA VAL A 200 -23.31 4.04 -1.35
C VAL A 200 -23.07 3.27 -0.05
N PHE A 201 -21.85 3.38 0.47
CA PHE A 201 -21.49 2.79 1.75
C PHE A 201 -22.34 3.40 2.89
N ASP A 202 -23.04 2.53 3.63
CA ASP A 202 -23.71 2.87 4.89
C ASP A 202 -23.11 1.99 6.01
N PRO A 203 -22.44 2.59 7.01
CA PRO A 203 -21.86 1.84 8.13
C PRO A 203 -22.91 1.18 9.03
N ASN A 204 -24.19 1.56 8.94
CA ASN A 204 -25.28 1.00 9.75
C ASN A 204 -25.92 -0.24 9.12
N ILE A 205 -25.59 -0.57 7.86
CA ILE A 205 -26.18 -1.70 7.13
C ILE A 205 -25.17 -2.86 7.09
N PRO A 206 -25.54 -4.07 7.56
CA PRO A 206 -24.70 -5.25 7.43
C PRO A 206 -24.36 -5.53 5.96
N GLN A 207 -23.07 -5.60 5.64
CA GLN A 207 -22.57 -5.71 4.27
C GLN A 207 -22.93 -7.03 3.56
N GLU A 208 -23.48 -8.01 4.28
CA GLU A 208 -24.04 -9.24 3.68
C GLU A 208 -25.32 -8.98 2.86
N VAL A 209 -25.98 -7.84 3.09
CA VAL A 209 -27.24 -7.46 2.42
C VAL A 209 -26.98 -6.69 1.12
N SER A 210 -25.80 -6.08 0.96
CA SER A 210 -25.39 -5.40 -0.29
C SER A 210 -24.74 -6.40 -1.25
N LYS A 211 -25.56 -7.25 -1.85
CA LYS A 211 -25.21 -8.02 -3.05
C LYS A 211 -25.93 -7.43 -4.26
N VAL A 212 -25.42 -6.33 -4.80
CA VAL A 212 -25.39 -6.05 -6.24
C VAL A 212 -24.12 -5.27 -6.52
#